data_AF-A0A8J4TD14-F1
#
_entry.id   AF-A0A8J4TD14-F1
#
_cell.length_a   1.000
_cell.length_b   1.000
_cell.length_c   1.000
_cell.angle_alpha   90.00
_cell.angle_beta   90.00
_cell.angle_gamma   90.00
#
_symmetry.space_group_name_H-M   'P 1'
#
loop_
_entity.id
_entity.type
_entity.pdbx_description
1 polymer ?
#
loop_
_entity_poly.entity_id
_entity_poly.type
_entity_poly.pdbx_seq_one_letter_code
_entity_poly.pdbx_strand_id
1 'polypeptide(L)'
;MQTLLIERLGRRALIIGGYLLMSLWCVCFTLTLSFQKSSSWVPYLSMICIFAFILSFGLGPGGVTNILITELFTQPTRPAAYMIAGSVNWLSFFFISMLFPFIVVRPYCRTVTNVTELPFTDKPCRALIIFLTANNIQHTVHTVALRRGENRTPEFTKLNPMQKVPVMREDGFVLTESDAILKHLTAAHSVPDHWYPRQPQKRARVDEYTAWHHMNTRLHAAKVFITEVLTPRMTGQPVDDVRLQRALRDLDGTLDKLETMFLKDQDFLCGDDITLADLLAICELMQ
;
A
#
# COMPACT_ATOMS: atom_id res chain seq x y z
N MET A 1 -35.90 18.05 14.15
CA MET A 1 -35.20 17.74 15.42
C MET A 1 -34.07 18.72 15.71
N GLN A 2 -33.17 19.02 14.76
CA GLN A 2 -32.08 20.01 14.95
C GLN A 2 -32.57 21.45 15.22
N THR A 3 -33.60 21.93 14.51
CA THR A 3 -34.17 23.28 14.72
C THR A 3 -34.71 23.47 16.14
N LEU A 4 -35.40 22.46 16.66
CA LEU A 4 -35.97 22.42 18.02
C LEU A 4 -34.89 22.36 19.12
N LEU A 5 -33.76 21.72 18.84
CA LEU A 5 -32.57 21.69 19.71
C LEU A 5 -31.85 23.04 19.74
N ILE A 6 -31.75 23.73 18.60
CA ILE A 6 -31.12 25.04 18.47
C ILE A 6 -31.90 26.12 19.22
N GLU A 7 -33.24 26.07 19.17
CA GLU A 7 -34.10 26.98 19.92
C GLU A 7 -34.03 26.75 21.45
N ARG A 8 -33.81 25.51 21.91
CA ARG A 8 -33.73 25.19 23.34
C ARG A 8 -32.36 25.42 23.98
N LEU A 9 -31.26 25.08 23.29
CA LEU A 9 -29.90 25.10 23.87
C LEU A 9 -29.08 26.33 23.48
N GLY A 10 -29.51 27.05 22.44
CA GLY A 10 -28.77 28.18 21.91
C GLY A 10 -27.60 27.77 21.00
N ARG A 11 -27.42 28.53 19.93
CA ARG A 11 -26.47 28.24 18.84
C ARG A 11 -25.02 28.15 19.30
N ARG A 12 -24.58 29.06 20.17
CA ARG A 12 -23.21 29.10 20.68
C ARG A 12 -22.87 27.87 21.50
N ALA A 13 -23.78 27.42 22.37
CA ALA A 13 -23.58 26.22 23.17
C ALA A 13 -23.51 24.97 22.30
N LEU A 14 -24.32 24.89 21.24
CA LEU A 14 -24.33 23.75 20.34
C LEU A 14 -23.05 23.66 19.48
N ILE A 15 -22.51 24.79 19.02
CA ILE A 15 -21.22 24.84 18.31
C ILE A 15 -20.07 24.47 19.25
N ILE A 16 -20.00 25.09 20.43
CA ILE A 16 -18.93 24.85 21.41
C ILE A 16 -18.97 23.39 21.90
N GLY A 17 -20.16 22.88 22.24
CA GLY A 17 -20.35 21.50 22.66
C GLY A 17 -19.97 20.50 21.56
N GLY A 18 -20.33 20.78 20.30
CA GLY A 18 -19.94 19.97 19.16
C GLY A 18 -18.42 19.86 18.98
N TYR A 19 -17.70 20.98 19.01
CA TYR A 19 -16.23 20.98 18.87
C TYR A 19 -15.52 20.33 20.06
N LEU A 20 -16.03 20.52 21.30
CA LEU A 20 -15.49 19.87 22.48
C LEU A 20 -15.65 18.35 22.41
N LEU A 21 -16.83 17.88 21.99
CA LEU A 21 -17.10 16.45 21.83
C LEU A 21 -16.24 15.83 20.71
N MET A 22 -16.08 16.55 19.59
CA MET A 22 -15.17 16.14 18.51
C MET A 22 -13.72 16.02 19.00
N SER A 23 -13.23 16.99 19.77
CA SER A 23 -11.88 16.96 20.35
C SER A 23 -11.68 15.76 21.28
N LEU A 24 -12.66 15.50 22.15
CA LEU A 24 -12.65 14.33 23.05
C LEU A 24 -12.54 13.02 22.26
N TRP A 25 -13.37 12.83 21.24
CA TRP A 25 -13.34 11.62 20.42
C TRP A 25 -12.06 11.49 19.60
N CYS A 26 -11.46 12.60 19.15
CA CYS A 26 -10.13 12.56 18.52
C CYS A 26 -9.05 12.07 19.49
N VAL A 27 -9.07 12.50 20.75
CA VAL A 27 -8.11 12.02 21.77
C VAL A 27 -8.32 10.53 22.03
N CYS A 28 -9.57 10.10 22.24
CA CYS A 28 -9.90 8.68 22.42
C CYS A 28 -9.48 7.82 21.23
N PHE A 29 -9.72 8.30 20.00
CA PHE A 29 -9.29 7.63 18.78
C PHE A 29 -7.76 7.51 18.71
N THR A 30 -7.04 8.59 19.01
CA THR A 30 -5.56 8.60 19.03
C THR A 30 -4.99 7.61 20.05
N LEU A 31 -5.58 7.55 21.25
CA LEU A 31 -5.19 6.60 22.29
C LEU A 31 -5.46 5.16 21.83
N THR A 32 -6.62 4.90 21.24
CA THR A 32 -7.02 3.57 20.77
C THR A 32 -6.09 3.08 19.65
N LEU A 33 -5.69 3.96 18.72
CA LEU A 33 -4.68 3.65 17.70
C LEU A 33 -3.31 3.30 18.31
N SER A 34 -2.90 3.98 19.40
CA SER A 34 -1.62 3.69 20.07
C SER A 34 -1.56 2.30 20.69
N PHE A 35 -2.71 1.70 21.04
CA PHE A 35 -2.78 0.39 21.69
C PHE A 35 -3.21 -0.75 20.75
N GLN A 36 -3.29 -0.51 19.43
CA GLN A 36 -3.73 -1.52 18.46
C GLN A 36 -2.91 -2.81 18.48
N LYS A 37 -1.62 -2.74 18.83
CA LYS A 37 -0.74 -3.93 18.91
C LYS A 37 -0.98 -4.81 20.14
N SER A 38 -1.69 -4.32 21.15
CA SER A 38 -1.80 -5.00 22.44
C SER A 38 -3.02 -5.91 22.57
N SER A 39 -4.08 -5.70 21.79
CA SER A 39 -5.32 -6.48 21.93
C SER A 39 -6.18 -6.45 20.66
N SER A 40 -6.77 -7.60 20.32
CA SER A 40 -7.60 -7.83 19.13
C SER A 40 -8.94 -7.09 19.14
N TRP A 41 -9.39 -6.58 20.30
CA TRP A 41 -10.66 -5.85 20.44
C TRP A 41 -10.55 -4.34 20.17
N VAL A 42 -9.34 -3.81 20.21
CA VAL A 42 -9.03 -2.38 20.07
C VAL A 42 -9.48 -1.78 18.72
N PRO A 43 -9.41 -2.50 17.58
CA PRO A 43 -9.94 -2.01 16.30
C PRO A 43 -11.45 -1.74 16.31
N TYR A 44 -12.26 -2.55 17.01
CA TYR A 44 -13.71 -2.33 17.11
C TYR A 44 -14.02 -1.05 17.90
N LEU A 45 -13.22 -0.74 18.93
CA LEU A 45 -13.35 0.50 19.69
C LEU A 45 -13.02 1.73 18.83
N SER A 46 -11.99 1.65 17.99
CA SER A 46 -11.66 2.71 17.02
C SER A 46 -12.81 2.98 16.05
N MET A 47 -13.47 1.92 15.57
CA MET A 47 -14.64 2.03 14.69
C MET A 47 -15.78 2.79 15.38
N ILE A 48 -16.07 2.46 16.65
CA ILE A 48 -17.09 3.17 17.45
C ILE A 48 -16.72 4.65 17.64
N CYS A 49 -15.45 4.96 17.93
CA CYS A 49 -14.99 6.35 18.09
C CYS A 49 -15.14 7.17 16.80
N ILE A 50 -14.92 6.58 15.63
CA ILE A 50 -15.12 7.25 14.33
C ILE A 50 -16.61 7.60 14.14
N PHE A 51 -17.52 6.65 14.40
CA PHE A 51 -18.96 6.94 14.30
C PHE A 51 -19.40 8.00 15.29
N ALA A 52 -18.90 7.96 16.52
CA ALA A 52 -19.18 8.98 17.53
C ALA A 52 -18.66 10.38 17.11
N PHE A 53 -17.48 10.45 16.48
CA PHE A 53 -16.95 11.70 15.93
C PHE A 53 -17.83 12.27 14.80
N ILE A 54 -18.28 11.41 13.87
CA ILE A 54 -19.16 11.81 12.76
C ILE A 54 -20.51 12.33 13.28
N LEU A 55 -21.10 11.64 14.27
CA LEU A 55 -22.34 12.07 14.90
C LEU A 55 -22.17 13.42 15.63
N SER A 56 -21.03 13.63 16.28
CA SER A 56 -20.69 14.89 16.95
C SER A 56 -20.59 16.06 15.97
N PHE A 57 -19.99 15.83 14.80
CA PHE A 57 -19.96 16.81 13.70
C PHE A 57 -21.37 17.14 13.20
N GLY A 58 -22.21 16.13 12.98
CA GLY A 58 -23.58 16.32 12.50
C GLY A 58 -24.49 17.07 13.48
N LEU A 59 -24.33 16.85 14.78
CA LEU A 59 -25.10 17.55 15.83
C LEU A 59 -24.60 18.96 16.10
N GLY A 60 -23.29 19.22 15.95
CA GLY A 60 -22.67 20.52 16.19
C GLY A 60 -22.48 21.35 14.91
N PRO A 61 -21.24 21.49 14.42
CA PRO A 61 -20.91 22.42 13.33
C PRO A 61 -21.63 22.10 12.02
N GLY A 62 -21.84 20.84 11.66
CA GLY A 62 -22.51 20.47 10.40
C GLY A 62 -23.96 20.94 10.32
N GLY A 63 -24.71 20.84 11.43
CA GLY A 63 -26.10 21.30 11.50
C GLY A 63 -26.23 22.81 11.69
N VAL A 64 -25.42 23.40 12.57
CA VAL A 64 -25.58 24.82 12.94
C VAL A 64 -25.06 25.78 11.87
N THR A 65 -23.98 25.42 11.15
CA THR A 65 -23.37 26.30 10.15
C THR A 65 -24.34 26.61 9.00
N ASN A 66 -25.15 25.63 8.60
CA ASN A 66 -26.17 25.83 7.55
C ASN A 66 -27.28 26.80 7.97
N ILE A 67 -27.65 26.81 9.25
CA ILE A 67 -28.68 27.70 9.80
C ILE A 67 -28.11 29.10 10.06
N LEU A 68 -26.83 29.19 10.43
CA LEU A 68 -26.16 30.48 10.62
C LEU A 68 -26.10 31.27 9.30
N ILE A 69 -25.90 30.60 8.16
CA ILE A 69 -25.91 31.24 6.84
C ILE A 69 -27.28 31.87 6.52
N THR A 70 -28.39 31.21 6.87
CA THR A 70 -29.72 31.78 6.64
C THR A 70 -30.03 32.99 7.51
N GLU A 71 -29.40 33.12 8.67
CA GLU A 71 -29.64 34.23 9.59
C GLU A 71 -28.69 35.40 9.36
N LEU A 72 -27.45 35.11 8.99
CA LEU A 72 -26.43 36.15 8.76
C LEU A 72 -26.65 36.89 7.44
N PHE A 73 -27.23 36.21 6.43
CA PHE A 73 -27.42 36.76 5.09
C PHE A 73 -28.88 37.06 4.78
N THR A 74 -29.11 38.19 4.10
CA THR A 74 -30.41 38.60 3.59
C THR A 74 -30.87 37.65 2.49
N GLN A 75 -32.18 37.44 2.34
CA GLN A 75 -32.77 36.51 1.36
C GLN A 75 -32.13 36.51 -0.05
N PRO A 76 -31.82 37.65 -0.69
CA PRO A 76 -31.22 37.65 -2.03
C PRO A 76 -29.78 37.14 -2.06
N THR A 77 -29.03 37.21 -0.96
CA THR A 77 -27.60 36.82 -0.90
C THR A 77 -27.37 35.41 -0.36
N ARG A 78 -28.40 34.76 0.21
CA ARG A 78 -28.30 33.40 0.76
C ARG A 78 -27.83 32.34 -0.23
N PRO A 79 -28.33 32.26 -1.48
CA PRO A 79 -27.87 31.25 -2.43
C PRO A 79 -26.37 31.38 -2.72
N ALA A 80 -25.88 32.61 -2.88
CA ALA A 80 -24.45 32.89 -3.09
C ALA A 80 -23.61 32.48 -1.86
N ALA A 81 -24.08 32.79 -0.65
CA ALA A 81 -23.40 32.40 0.58
C ALA A 81 -23.32 30.86 0.76
N TYR A 82 -24.40 30.13 0.42
CA TYR A 82 -24.40 28.67 0.44
C TYR A 82 -23.43 28.06 -0.56
N MET A 83 -23.34 28.61 -1.78
CA MET A 83 -22.38 28.13 -2.78
C MET A 83 -20.94 28.29 -2.32
N ILE A 84 -20.60 29.45 -1.75
CA ILE A 84 -19.24 29.71 -1.24
C ILE A 84 -18.91 28.78 -0.07
N ALA A 85 -19.79 28.68 0.92
CA ALA A 85 -19.58 27.81 2.08
C ALA A 85 -19.46 26.34 1.69
N GLY A 86 -20.32 25.86 0.77
CA GLY A 86 -20.25 24.51 0.24
C GLY A 86 -18.93 24.24 -0.51
N SER A 87 -18.50 25.17 -1.36
CA SER A 87 -17.27 25.04 -2.13
C SER A 87 -16.03 24.95 -1.23
N VAL A 88 -15.95 25.78 -0.19
CA VAL A 88 -14.86 25.75 0.79
C VAL A 88 -14.83 24.43 1.56
N ASN A 89 -16.00 23.91 1.96
CA ASN A 89 -16.10 22.64 2.68
C ASN A 89 -15.68 21.44 1.83
N TRP A 90 -16.11 21.39 0.57
CA TRP A 90 -15.72 20.34 -0.38
C TRP A 90 -14.22 20.37 -0.70
N LEU A 91 -13.65 21.56 -0.94
CA LEU A 91 -12.20 21.69 -1.14
C LEU A 91 -11.42 21.23 0.09
N SER A 92 -11.89 21.57 1.29
CA SER A 92 -11.25 21.12 2.53
C SER A 92 -11.23 19.59 2.65
N PHE A 93 -12.35 18.91 2.34
CA PHE A 93 -12.38 17.45 2.32
C PHE A 93 -11.51 16.84 1.22
N PHE A 94 -11.45 17.47 0.04
CA PHE A 94 -10.57 17.04 -1.04
C PHE A 94 -9.10 17.06 -0.61
N PHE A 95 -8.63 18.17 -0.02
CA PHE A 95 -7.25 18.27 0.45
C PHE A 95 -6.96 17.31 1.61
N ILE A 96 -7.86 17.16 2.57
CA ILE A 96 -7.68 16.20 3.68
C ILE A 96 -7.60 14.77 3.13
N SER A 97 -8.45 14.40 2.18
CA SER A 97 -8.46 13.07 1.57
C SER A 97 -7.22 12.83 0.72
N MET A 98 -6.70 13.86 0.05
CA MET A 98 -5.44 13.77 -0.69
C MET A 98 -4.23 13.67 0.25
N LEU A 99 -4.25 14.36 1.39
CA LEU A 99 -3.14 14.41 2.36
C LEU A 99 -3.09 13.18 3.27
N PHE A 100 -4.24 12.57 3.56
CA PHE A 100 -4.38 11.42 4.47
C PHE A 100 -3.50 10.22 4.09
N PRO A 101 -3.45 9.76 2.81
CA PRO A 101 -2.52 8.72 2.38
C PRO A 101 -1.06 9.04 2.72
N PHE A 102 -0.61 10.28 2.51
CA PHE A 102 0.77 10.67 2.83
C PHE A 102 1.06 10.68 4.33
N ILE A 103 0.05 10.97 5.17
CA ILE A 103 0.20 10.98 6.62
C ILE A 103 0.20 9.55 7.19
N VAL A 104 -0.70 8.68 6.74
CA VAL A 104 -0.77 7.27 7.20
C VAL A 104 0.41 6.44 6.70
N VAL A 105 0.97 6.79 5.55
CA VAL A 105 2.23 6.18 5.08
C VAL A 105 3.37 6.52 6.03
N ARG A 106 3.41 7.67 6.72
CA ARG A 106 4.55 8.06 7.58
C ARG A 106 4.83 7.14 8.79
N PRO A 107 3.87 6.66 9.60
CA PRO A 107 4.16 5.71 10.67
C PRO A 107 4.53 4.30 10.16
N TYR A 108 4.03 3.87 8.99
CA TYR A 108 4.47 2.62 8.36
C TYR A 108 5.86 2.76 7.70
N CYS A 109 6.16 3.96 7.21
CA CYS A 109 7.40 4.33 6.56
C CYS A 109 8.49 4.79 7.56
N ARG A 110 8.18 4.99 8.85
CA ARG A 110 9.20 5.39 9.84
C ARG A 110 10.22 4.28 10.14
N THR A 111 9.86 3.02 9.89
CA THR A 111 10.80 1.89 9.86
C THR A 111 11.55 1.82 8.51
N VAL A 112 11.07 2.52 7.48
CA VAL A 112 11.63 2.55 6.13
C VAL A 112 12.54 3.78 5.91
N THR A 113 12.50 4.80 6.78
CA THR A 113 13.22 6.08 6.61
C THR A 113 14.71 6.07 7.01
N ASN A 114 15.30 4.92 7.33
CA ASN A 114 16.76 4.76 7.34
C ASN A 114 17.26 3.93 6.15
N VAL A 115 16.55 3.95 5.03
CA VAL A 115 17.05 3.44 3.75
C VAL A 115 17.12 4.59 2.76
N THR A 116 18.25 5.28 2.79
CA THR A 116 18.69 6.21 1.75
C THR A 116 18.58 5.55 0.38
N GLU A 117 17.81 6.15 -0.53
CA GLU A 117 17.88 5.93 -1.98
C GLU A 117 17.82 4.46 -2.44
N LEU A 118 16.66 3.81 -2.32
CA LEU A 118 16.40 2.56 -3.01
C LEU A 118 16.02 2.82 -4.49
N PRO A 119 16.73 2.27 -5.48
CA PRO A 119 16.34 2.34 -6.88
C PRO A 119 15.17 1.37 -7.10
N PHE A 120 13.94 1.87 -6.88
CA PHE A 120 12.67 1.13 -7.02
C PHE A 120 12.33 0.79 -8.49
N THR A 121 13.21 0.12 -9.22
CA THR A 121 12.89 -0.40 -10.56
C THR A 121 12.95 -1.93 -10.63
N ASP A 122 13.66 -2.58 -9.71
CA ASP A 122 13.87 -4.03 -9.79
C ASP A 122 12.90 -4.82 -8.90
N LYS A 123 11.98 -5.53 -9.58
CA LYS A 123 10.88 -6.32 -9.02
C LYS A 123 11.33 -7.35 -7.95
N PRO A 124 12.33 -8.20 -8.20
CA PRO A 124 12.76 -9.21 -7.21
C PRO A 124 13.39 -8.61 -5.95
N CYS A 125 14.11 -7.49 -6.06
CA CYS A 125 14.67 -6.80 -4.90
C CYS A 125 13.56 -6.27 -3.97
N ARG A 126 12.46 -5.79 -4.54
CA ARG A 126 11.30 -5.29 -3.80
C ARG A 126 10.66 -6.38 -2.94
N ALA A 127 10.48 -7.58 -3.51
CA ALA A 127 9.92 -8.72 -2.79
C ALA A 127 10.76 -9.06 -1.54
N LEU A 128 12.09 -9.08 -1.68
CA LEU A 128 13.00 -9.32 -0.54
C LEU A 128 12.88 -8.25 0.55
N ILE A 129 12.86 -6.98 0.18
CA ILE A 129 12.76 -5.88 1.16
C ILE A 129 11.42 -5.93 1.90
N ILE A 130 10.32 -6.19 1.17
CA ILE A 130 8.99 -6.36 1.78
C ILE A 130 9.02 -7.53 2.75
N PHE A 131 9.56 -8.69 2.34
CA PHE A 131 9.66 -9.88 3.19
C PHE A 131 10.47 -9.62 4.47
N LEU A 132 11.67 -9.06 4.33
CA LEU A 132 12.57 -8.77 5.46
C LEU A 132 11.93 -7.78 6.43
N THR A 133 11.28 -6.74 5.90
CA THR A 133 10.61 -5.71 6.70
C THR A 133 9.38 -6.28 7.42
N ALA A 134 8.53 -7.04 6.72
CA ALA A 134 7.32 -7.64 7.28
C ALA A 134 7.65 -8.60 8.44
N ASN A 135 8.79 -9.29 8.36
CA ASN A 135 9.23 -10.24 9.38
C ASN A 135 10.22 -9.65 10.40
N ASN A 136 10.46 -8.34 10.37
CA ASN A 136 11.40 -7.64 11.27
C ASN A 136 12.82 -8.26 11.29
N ILE A 137 13.27 -8.79 10.16
CA ILE A 137 14.63 -9.35 10.01
C ILE A 137 15.60 -8.19 9.85
N GLN A 138 16.61 -8.12 10.71
CA GLN A 138 17.65 -7.09 10.63
C GLN A 138 18.49 -7.31 9.37
N HIS A 139 18.64 -6.27 8.55
CA HIS A 139 19.34 -6.36 7.28
C HIS A 139 19.98 -5.02 6.90
N THR A 140 21.04 -5.07 6.09
CA THR A 140 21.65 -3.90 5.47
C THR A 140 21.46 -3.99 3.97
N VAL A 141 20.87 -2.94 3.38
CA VAL A 141 20.69 -2.86 1.94
C VAL A 141 21.89 -2.17 1.31
N HIS A 142 22.58 -2.87 0.41
CA HIS A 142 23.59 -2.28 -0.44
C HIS A 142 23.00 -2.00 -1.82
N THR A 143 22.80 -0.71 -2.11
CA THR A 143 22.26 -0.27 -3.40
C THR A 143 23.29 -0.46 -4.51
N VAL A 144 22.87 -1.09 -5.61
CA VAL A 144 23.68 -1.27 -6.83
C VAL A 144 23.04 -0.48 -7.97
N ALA A 145 23.73 0.54 -8.47
CA ALA A 145 23.21 1.40 -9.54
C ALA A 145 23.37 0.73 -10.91
N LEU A 146 22.32 0.03 -11.37
CA LEU A 146 22.29 -0.67 -12.65
C LEU A 146 22.55 0.25 -13.85
N ARG A 147 22.08 1.51 -13.81
CA ARG A 147 22.33 2.49 -14.88
C ARG A 147 23.80 2.89 -15.01
N ARG A 148 24.56 2.83 -13.91
CA ARG A 148 26.02 3.07 -13.90
C ARG A 148 26.83 1.80 -14.18
N GLY A 149 26.16 0.66 -14.38
CA GLY A 149 26.81 -0.62 -14.66
C GLY A 149 27.55 -1.22 -13.46
N GLU A 150 27.23 -0.82 -12.22
CA GLU A 150 27.91 -1.32 -11.02
C GLU A 150 27.80 -2.84 -10.85
N ASN A 151 26.72 -3.44 -11.35
CA ASN A 151 26.51 -4.89 -11.41
C ASN A 151 27.45 -5.62 -12.38
N ARG A 152 28.22 -4.90 -13.22
CA ARG A 152 29.18 -5.46 -14.17
C ARG A 152 30.64 -5.33 -13.72
N THR A 153 30.87 -4.78 -12.53
CA THR A 153 32.21 -4.65 -11.96
C THR A 153 32.81 -6.03 -11.67
N PRO A 154 34.15 -6.19 -11.69
CA PRO A 154 34.80 -7.44 -11.30
C PRO A 154 34.45 -7.86 -9.87
N GLU A 155 34.28 -6.89 -8.96
CA GLU A 155 33.88 -7.12 -7.57
C GLU A 155 32.49 -7.73 -7.48
N PHE A 156 31.50 -7.17 -8.21
CA PHE A 156 30.15 -7.71 -8.22
C PHE A 156 30.07 -9.06 -8.97
N THR A 157 30.85 -9.23 -10.04
CA THR A 157 30.88 -10.49 -10.81
C THR A 157 31.38 -11.67 -9.96
N LYS A 158 32.25 -11.42 -8.98
CA LYS A 158 32.64 -12.44 -7.98
C LYS A 158 31.50 -12.87 -7.07
N LEU A 159 30.54 -11.98 -6.80
CA LEU A 159 29.35 -12.28 -5.99
C LEU A 159 28.29 -12.99 -6.82
N ASN A 160 28.01 -12.49 -8.02
CA ASN A 160 27.08 -13.09 -8.97
C ASN A 160 27.65 -13.05 -10.39
N PRO A 161 28.11 -14.20 -10.93
CA PRO A 161 28.58 -14.30 -12.30
C PRO A 161 27.53 -13.92 -13.36
N MET A 162 26.23 -13.99 -13.03
CA MET A 162 25.14 -13.53 -13.89
C MET A 162 25.00 -12.00 -13.94
N GLN A 163 25.76 -11.26 -13.12
CA GLN A 163 25.76 -9.80 -13.08
C GLN A 163 24.36 -9.22 -12.86
N LYS A 164 23.55 -9.93 -12.07
CA LYS A 164 22.16 -9.56 -11.76
C LYS A 164 21.98 -9.35 -10.26
N VAL A 165 21.00 -8.53 -9.93
CA VAL A 165 20.46 -8.38 -8.59
C VAL A 165 19.13 -9.16 -8.51
N PRO A 166 18.69 -9.57 -7.30
CA PRO A 166 19.33 -9.43 -5.99
C PRO A 166 20.46 -10.44 -5.73
N VAL A 167 21.30 -10.12 -4.74
CA VAL A 167 22.30 -11.03 -4.15
C VAL A 167 22.21 -10.89 -2.62
N MET A 168 22.12 -12.01 -1.92
CA MET A 168 22.15 -12.08 -0.47
C MET A 168 23.54 -12.50 -0.01
N ARG A 169 24.01 -11.92 1.10
CA ARG A 169 25.19 -12.38 1.83
C ARG A 169 24.87 -12.48 3.32
N GLU A 170 25.08 -13.66 3.89
CA GLU A 170 24.85 -13.96 5.31
C GLU A 170 26.01 -14.83 5.81
N ASP A 171 26.77 -14.37 6.80
CA ASP A 171 27.89 -15.12 7.41
C ASP A 171 28.89 -15.75 6.41
N GLY A 172 29.12 -15.07 5.28
CA GLY A 172 30.02 -15.55 4.23
C GLY A 172 29.36 -16.47 3.19
N PHE A 173 28.14 -16.92 3.42
CA PHE A 173 27.29 -17.55 2.42
C PHE A 173 26.74 -16.49 1.45
N VAL A 174 26.87 -16.74 0.15
CA VAL A 174 26.36 -15.87 -0.92
C VAL A 174 25.32 -16.65 -1.71
N LEU A 175 24.13 -16.07 -1.85
CA LEU A 175 23.01 -16.68 -2.58
C LEU A 175 22.42 -15.69 -3.57
N THR A 176 22.07 -16.20 -4.74
CA THR A 176 21.45 -15.46 -5.84
C THR A 176 20.06 -16.05 -6.14
N GLU A 177 19.31 -15.41 -7.03
CA GLU A 177 17.91 -15.72 -7.36
C GLU A 177 16.93 -15.42 -6.22
N SER A 178 15.94 -14.57 -6.49
CA SER A 178 15.02 -14.10 -5.45
C SER A 178 14.17 -15.20 -4.83
N ASP A 179 13.73 -16.19 -5.61
CA ASP A 179 12.97 -17.34 -5.09
C ASP A 179 13.80 -18.16 -4.09
N ALA A 180 15.05 -18.48 -4.47
CA ALA A 180 15.97 -19.21 -3.61
C ALA A 180 16.32 -18.43 -2.34
N ILE A 181 16.58 -17.12 -2.45
CA ILE A 181 16.85 -16.25 -1.30
C ILE A 181 15.64 -16.22 -0.34
N LEU A 182 14.42 -16.03 -0.85
CA LEU A 182 13.22 -16.02 -0.01
C LEU A 182 13.01 -17.34 0.73
N LYS A 183 13.19 -18.47 0.04
CA LYS A 183 13.10 -19.81 0.64
C LYS A 183 14.20 -20.06 1.68
N HIS A 184 15.42 -19.59 1.44
CA HIS A 184 16.50 -19.62 2.44
C HIS A 184 16.14 -18.79 3.67
N LEU A 185 15.68 -17.55 3.50
CA LEU A 185 15.32 -16.66 4.60
C LEU A 185 14.16 -17.22 5.45
N THR A 186 13.18 -17.88 4.83
CA THR A 186 12.09 -18.55 5.57
C THR A 186 12.59 -19.75 6.38
N ALA A 187 13.62 -20.46 5.91
CA ALA A 187 14.22 -21.58 6.61
C ALA A 187 15.23 -21.17 7.69
N ALA A 188 15.98 -20.09 7.46
CA ALA A 188 17.06 -19.61 8.32
C ALA A 188 16.55 -18.76 9.49
N HIS A 189 15.44 -18.03 9.31
CA HIS A 189 14.88 -17.15 10.34
C HIS A 189 13.56 -17.68 10.90
N SER A 190 13.25 -17.29 12.14
CA SER A 190 11.97 -17.59 12.77
C SER A 190 10.89 -16.65 12.21
N VAL A 191 10.34 -17.03 11.07
CA VAL A 191 9.21 -16.36 10.42
C VAL A 191 7.94 -17.20 10.55
N PRO A 192 6.74 -16.59 10.41
CA PRO A 192 5.49 -17.34 10.40
C PRO A 192 5.46 -18.42 9.29
N ASP A 193 4.93 -19.60 9.64
CA ASP A 193 4.89 -20.78 8.74
C ASP A 193 4.07 -20.55 7.46
N HIS A 194 3.16 -19.58 7.44
CA HIS A 194 2.31 -19.31 6.28
C HIS A 194 3.12 -18.87 5.06
N TRP A 195 4.26 -18.18 5.24
CA TRP A 195 5.09 -17.74 4.12
C TRP A 195 5.55 -18.90 3.25
N TYR A 196 6.03 -19.98 3.89
CA TYR A 196 6.49 -21.20 3.21
C TYR A 196 6.11 -22.45 4.01
N PRO A 197 4.86 -22.95 3.85
CA PRO A 197 4.29 -24.00 4.70
C PRO A 197 5.14 -25.27 4.73
N ARG A 198 5.17 -25.96 5.88
CA ARG A 198 5.86 -27.25 6.03
C ARG A 198 5.09 -28.44 5.44
N GLN A 199 3.77 -28.33 5.35
CA GLN A 199 2.93 -29.39 4.79
C GLN A 199 3.28 -29.61 3.31
N PRO A 200 3.61 -30.85 2.87
CA PRO A 200 4.12 -31.10 1.52
C PRO A 200 3.21 -30.58 0.40
N GLN A 201 1.89 -30.76 0.54
CA GLN A 201 0.93 -30.33 -0.48
C GLN A 201 0.82 -28.80 -0.58
N LYS A 202 0.78 -28.09 0.55
CA LYS A 202 0.74 -26.61 0.56
C LYS A 202 2.05 -26.02 0.04
N ARG A 203 3.18 -26.60 0.46
CA ARG A 203 4.51 -26.23 -0.05
C ARG A 203 4.62 -26.40 -1.56
N ALA A 204 4.15 -27.54 -2.08
CA ALA A 204 4.17 -27.82 -3.50
C ALA A 204 3.36 -26.81 -4.33
N ARG A 205 2.27 -26.24 -3.79
CA ARG A 205 1.52 -25.17 -4.46
C ARG A 205 2.29 -23.86 -4.53
N VAL A 206 2.99 -23.50 -3.45
CA VAL A 206 3.89 -22.34 -3.46
C VAL A 206 5.00 -22.56 -4.49
N ASP A 207 5.65 -23.73 -4.48
CA ASP A 207 6.72 -24.06 -5.43
C ASP A 207 6.23 -24.11 -6.89
N GLU A 208 5.02 -24.60 -7.13
CA GLU A 208 4.38 -24.61 -8.46
C GLU A 208 4.24 -23.18 -9.00
N TYR A 209 3.75 -22.25 -8.17
CA TYR A 209 3.67 -20.85 -8.57
C TYR A 209 5.04 -20.21 -8.75
N THR A 210 5.98 -20.41 -7.80
CA THR A 210 7.29 -19.74 -7.90
C THR A 210 8.07 -20.20 -9.13
N ALA A 211 7.96 -21.49 -9.49
CA ALA A 211 8.51 -21.98 -10.75
C ALA A 211 7.80 -21.38 -11.98
N TRP A 212 6.46 -21.32 -11.95
CA TRP A 212 5.66 -20.86 -13.08
C TRP A 212 5.82 -19.36 -13.37
N HIS A 213 5.91 -18.50 -12.34
CA HIS A 213 5.86 -17.05 -12.54
C HIS A 213 7.03 -16.51 -13.38
N HIS A 214 8.19 -17.18 -13.36
CA HIS A 214 9.41 -16.70 -14.02
C HIS A 214 9.22 -16.52 -15.54
N MET A 215 8.49 -17.44 -16.16
CA MET A 215 8.22 -17.45 -17.60
C MET A 215 6.85 -16.90 -17.97
N ASN A 216 6.03 -16.55 -16.97
CA ASN A 216 4.67 -16.07 -17.17
C ASN A 216 4.54 -14.66 -16.60
N THR A 217 4.04 -14.51 -15.37
CA THR A 217 3.75 -13.20 -14.76
C THR A 217 4.92 -12.23 -14.89
N ARG A 218 6.14 -12.66 -14.53
CA ARG A 218 7.34 -11.82 -14.62
C ARG A 218 7.66 -11.39 -16.04
N LEU A 219 7.65 -12.34 -16.97
CA LEU A 219 8.02 -12.10 -18.36
C LEU A 219 7.03 -11.15 -19.03
N HIS A 220 5.74 -11.45 -18.94
CA HIS A 220 4.70 -10.68 -19.62
C HIS A 220 4.50 -9.31 -19.00
N ALA A 221 4.51 -9.21 -17.66
CA ALA A 221 4.47 -7.91 -17.01
C ALA A 221 5.72 -7.09 -17.39
N ALA A 222 6.92 -7.67 -17.35
CA ALA A 222 8.13 -6.93 -17.73
C ALA A 222 8.07 -6.45 -19.19
N LYS A 223 7.50 -7.24 -20.10
CA LYS A 223 7.34 -6.87 -21.52
C LYS A 223 6.45 -5.64 -21.70
N VAL A 224 5.37 -5.52 -20.95
CA VAL A 224 4.49 -4.33 -20.96
C VAL A 224 5.29 -3.11 -20.48
N PHE A 225 5.90 -3.18 -19.29
CA PHE A 225 6.73 -2.09 -18.76
C PHE A 225 7.85 -1.66 -19.72
N ILE A 226 8.55 -2.63 -20.32
CA ILE A 226 9.64 -2.35 -21.24
C ILE A 226 9.13 -1.61 -22.48
N THR A 227 7.98 -2.01 -23.00
CA THR A 227 7.41 -1.45 -24.24
C THR A 227 6.77 -0.09 -24.02
N GLU A 228 6.03 0.07 -22.93
CA GLU A 228 5.25 1.28 -22.62
C GLU A 228 6.09 2.37 -21.94
N VAL A 229 7.01 1.99 -21.05
CA VAL A 229 7.71 2.95 -20.17
C VAL A 229 9.21 3.01 -20.49
N LEU A 230 9.91 1.87 -20.46
CA LEU A 230 11.37 1.87 -20.51
C LEU A 230 11.89 2.28 -21.89
N THR A 231 11.40 1.65 -22.95
CA THR A 231 11.87 1.89 -24.32
C THR A 231 11.63 3.35 -24.73
N PRO A 232 10.42 3.93 -24.59
CA PRO A 232 10.19 5.33 -24.93
C PRO A 232 11.05 6.29 -24.11
N ARG A 233 11.22 6.04 -22.80
CA ARG A 233 12.09 6.89 -21.96
C ARG A 233 13.56 6.81 -22.33
N MET A 234 14.03 5.69 -22.87
CA MET A 234 15.43 5.51 -23.26
C MET A 234 15.71 6.00 -24.67
N THR A 235 14.81 5.78 -25.63
CA THR A 235 15.03 6.09 -27.05
C THR A 235 14.42 7.43 -27.47
N GLY A 236 13.52 8.00 -26.66
CA GLY A 236 12.72 9.18 -27.00
C GLY A 236 11.67 8.94 -28.08
N GLN A 237 11.51 7.70 -28.54
CA GLN A 237 10.53 7.33 -29.56
C GLN A 237 9.14 7.13 -28.96
N PRO A 238 8.06 7.37 -29.73
CA PRO A 238 6.72 7.02 -29.28
C PRO A 238 6.56 5.50 -29.09
N VAL A 239 5.56 5.12 -28.30
CA VAL A 239 5.21 3.71 -28.05
C VAL A 239 4.77 3.06 -29.37
N ASP A 240 5.26 1.84 -29.64
CA ASP A 240 4.76 1.01 -30.73
C ASP A 240 3.48 0.31 -30.28
N ASP A 241 2.34 0.82 -30.72
CA ASP A 241 1.01 0.32 -30.35
C ASP A 241 0.84 -1.16 -30.69
N VAL A 242 1.38 -1.65 -31.81
CA VAL A 242 1.24 -3.05 -32.21
C VAL A 242 1.98 -3.97 -31.23
N ARG A 243 3.19 -3.57 -30.81
CA ARG A 243 3.95 -4.30 -29.80
C ARG A 243 3.31 -4.22 -28.43
N LEU A 244 2.83 -3.05 -28.02
CA LEU A 244 2.17 -2.86 -26.73
C LEU A 244 0.91 -3.72 -26.65
N GLN A 245 0.05 -3.66 -27.66
CA GLN A 245 -1.18 -4.47 -27.70
C GLN A 245 -0.89 -5.97 -27.68
N ARG A 246 0.21 -6.43 -28.29
CA ARG A 246 0.65 -7.83 -28.16
C ARG A 246 1.09 -8.14 -26.73
N ALA A 247 1.90 -7.29 -26.12
CA ALA A 247 2.37 -7.48 -24.74
C ALA A 247 1.20 -7.49 -23.74
N LEU A 248 0.22 -6.61 -23.93
CA LEU A 248 -1.01 -6.57 -23.13
C LEU A 248 -1.84 -7.84 -23.28
N ARG A 249 -2.04 -8.35 -24.52
CA ARG A 249 -2.73 -9.64 -24.72
C ARG A 249 -2.01 -10.83 -24.07
N ASP A 250 -0.68 -10.86 -24.15
CA ASP A 250 0.12 -11.91 -23.50
C ASP A 250 -0.02 -11.84 -21.97
N LEU A 251 -0.06 -10.63 -21.40
CA LEU A 251 -0.28 -10.40 -19.98
C LEU A 251 -1.71 -10.77 -19.56
N ASP A 252 -2.71 -10.38 -20.34
CA ASP A 252 -4.13 -10.69 -20.11
C ASP A 252 -4.35 -12.20 -20.00
N GLY A 253 -3.87 -12.97 -20.99
CA GLY A 253 -3.93 -14.44 -20.93
C GLY A 253 -3.08 -15.07 -19.81
N THR A 254 -2.17 -14.31 -19.18
CA THR A 254 -1.44 -14.73 -17.98
C THR A 254 -2.22 -14.46 -16.72
N LEU A 255 -2.91 -13.32 -16.66
CA LEU A 255 -3.83 -12.98 -15.57
C LEU A 255 -5.01 -13.94 -15.54
N ASP A 256 -5.57 -14.32 -16.71
CA ASP A 256 -6.58 -15.37 -16.81
C ASP A 256 -6.11 -16.69 -16.20
N LYS A 257 -4.86 -17.09 -16.47
CA LYS A 257 -4.27 -18.30 -15.88
C LYS A 257 -4.01 -18.12 -14.39
N LEU A 258 -3.58 -16.94 -13.96
CA LEU A 258 -3.38 -16.63 -12.56
C LEU A 258 -4.70 -16.80 -11.77
N GLU A 259 -5.79 -16.25 -12.32
CA GLU A 259 -7.13 -16.35 -11.76
C GLU A 259 -7.66 -17.79 -11.80
N THR A 260 -7.63 -18.45 -12.96
CA THR A 260 -8.25 -19.77 -13.13
C THR A 260 -7.45 -20.94 -12.53
N MET A 261 -6.11 -20.87 -12.54
CA MET A 261 -5.27 -21.97 -12.06
C MET A 261 -4.89 -21.84 -10.59
N PHE A 262 -4.55 -20.64 -10.14
CA PHE A 262 -3.98 -20.38 -8.81
C PHE A 262 -5.02 -19.80 -7.85
N LEU A 263 -5.57 -18.61 -8.15
CA LEU A 263 -6.47 -17.91 -7.24
C LEU A 263 -7.82 -18.61 -7.04
N LYS A 264 -8.53 -18.91 -8.14
CA LYS A 264 -9.88 -19.50 -8.14
C LYS A 264 -10.81 -18.73 -7.18
N ASP A 265 -11.51 -19.44 -6.30
CA ASP A 265 -12.37 -18.87 -5.25
C ASP A 265 -11.64 -18.75 -3.89
N GLN A 266 -10.30 -18.69 -3.88
CA GLN A 266 -9.49 -18.58 -2.66
C GLN A 266 -9.10 -17.13 -2.36
N ASP A 267 -8.79 -16.85 -1.09
CA ASP A 267 -8.35 -15.52 -0.65
C ASP A 267 -6.93 -15.18 -1.15
N PHE A 268 -6.07 -16.18 -1.33
CA PHE A 268 -4.68 -16.06 -1.78
C PHE A 268 -4.33 -17.14 -2.82
N LEU A 269 -3.23 -16.95 -3.56
CA LEU A 269 -2.82 -17.81 -4.69
C LEU A 269 -2.56 -19.28 -4.31
N CYS A 270 -2.30 -19.55 -3.03
CA CYS A 270 -1.94 -20.87 -2.53
C CYS A 270 -2.83 -21.35 -1.36
N GLY A 271 -3.99 -20.72 -1.16
CA GLY A 271 -4.95 -21.08 -0.12
C GLY A 271 -5.47 -19.88 0.66
N ASP A 272 -5.63 -20.08 1.98
CA ASP A 272 -6.34 -19.14 2.86
C ASP A 272 -5.42 -18.07 3.48
N ASP A 273 -4.10 -18.22 3.36
CA ASP A 273 -3.11 -17.29 3.92
C ASP A 273 -2.11 -16.82 2.85
N ILE A 274 -1.57 -15.62 3.05
CA ILE A 274 -0.52 -15.04 2.20
C ILE A 274 0.76 -15.90 2.22
N THR A 275 1.35 -16.13 1.06
CA THR A 275 2.58 -16.93 0.92
C THR A 275 3.66 -16.19 0.13
N LEU A 276 4.83 -16.80 -0.03
CA LEU A 276 5.86 -16.30 -0.96
C LEU A 276 5.34 -16.15 -2.40
N ALA A 277 4.35 -16.97 -2.82
CA ALA A 277 3.75 -16.87 -4.14
C ALA A 277 3.06 -15.52 -4.35
N ASP A 278 2.21 -15.12 -3.41
CA ASP A 278 1.48 -13.86 -3.44
C ASP A 278 2.42 -12.66 -3.44
N LEU A 279 3.47 -12.72 -2.62
CA LEU A 279 4.48 -11.66 -2.53
C LEU A 279 5.22 -11.46 -3.85
N LEU A 280 5.61 -12.55 -4.51
CA LEU A 280 6.27 -12.48 -5.82
C LEU A 280 5.29 -12.00 -6.88
N ALA A 281 4.06 -12.52 -6.89
CA ALA A 281 3.01 -12.12 -7.85
C ALA A 281 2.74 -10.62 -7.82
N ILE A 282 2.51 -10.06 -6.63
CA ILE A 282 2.17 -8.65 -6.50
C ILE A 282 3.36 -7.76 -6.87
N CYS A 283 4.59 -8.15 -6.55
CA CYS A 283 5.78 -7.39 -6.95
C CYS A 283 6.02 -7.40 -8.46
N GLU A 284 5.58 -8.46 -9.15
CA GLU A 284 5.68 -8.55 -10.61
C GLU A 284 4.63 -7.67 -11.33
N LEU A 285 3.41 -7.60 -10.76
CA LEU A 285 2.28 -6.84 -11.30
C LEU A 285 2.30 -5.35 -10.93
N MET A 286 2.86 -4.98 -9.76
CA MET A 286 3.03 -3.58 -9.37
C MET A 286 4.20 -2.95 -10.13
N GLN A 287 3.90 -2.23 -11.22
CA GLN A 287 4.89 -1.59 -12.10
C GLN A 287 4.84 -0.07 -12.05
#